data_AF-A0A1I3PR23-F1
#
_entry.id   AF-A0A1I3PR23-F1
#
_cell.length_a   1.000
_cell.length_b   1.000
_cell.length_c   1.000
_cell.angle_alpha   90.00
_cell.angle_beta   90.00
_cell.angle_gamma   90.00
#
_symmetry.space_group_name_H-M   'P 1'
#
loop_
_entity.id
_entity.type
_entity.pdbx_description
1 polymer ?
#
loop_
_entity_poly.entity_id
_entity_poly.type
_entity_poly.pdbx_seq_one_letter_code
_entity_poly.pdbx_strand_id
1 'polypeptide(L)'
;MSFNRLRTAALAVLLAFGTAASAGPVADAAATRSAVDADEEVAAVPAAPALPAFGIAAGDVAAVHFHQADQRYLPLFASREADHDAIAKTASVVNRLIGKAELTKERLEGEEHFFAVGADIDLAGETDLSLEFKDRQHVLLYYGPDVYLAADNAAMDDLATLMALPPRSTISTLEPAIGETLAIRGSDGFGQSGIVNVFVETPGASGGYTTAKGMYFPSKRALLVYSGPMREARYALTFVMPAYGETIDGAFKPVPPGEYSLDLVTDAGNPSFPVRVAAPAGPQLAINGVPAGRTALAPVVSNGAMLLPMRALAEAFGWRVTWDAAHKAAMIASQPKPPAVNPSGAGELSLWVNGKRLAGANAKPVLVKGSVYLPLRATADALGLGLTWTPAVNGALLTFKPAPLQESAYAGDPRKLAAVKVLNGYVEALNARNGAALEKLFAKDALPAPDFGAIGQRFITGIRAVTFQNRPGGALLADVTFGYLFDPRGNRTGGAGLVLTQEDGAWRIADVD
;
A
#
# COMPACT_ATOMS: atom_id res chain seq x y z
N MET A 1 -54.24 -3.17 -15.63
CA MET A 1 -55.32 -2.22 -15.98
C MET A 1 -54.98 -0.90 -15.30
N SER A 2 -54.79 0.26 -15.93
CA SER A 2 -54.99 0.73 -17.29
C SER A 2 -53.91 1.79 -17.55
N PHE A 3 -53.28 1.72 -18.72
CA PHE A 3 -52.60 2.86 -19.33
C PHE A 3 -53.63 3.96 -19.66
N ASN A 4 -53.21 5.22 -19.65
CA ASN A 4 -53.08 6.08 -20.85
C ASN A 4 -53.52 7.56 -20.65
N ARG A 5 -52.81 8.45 -21.38
CA ARG A 5 -53.05 9.87 -21.74
C ARG A 5 -52.51 10.91 -20.73
N LEU A 6 -51.77 11.95 -21.12
CA LEU A 6 -51.80 12.79 -22.33
C LEU A 6 -50.42 13.37 -22.73
N ARG A 7 -50.30 13.72 -24.02
CA ARG A 7 -49.15 14.33 -24.71
C ARG A 7 -49.20 15.88 -24.71
N THR A 8 -48.00 16.48 -24.79
CA THR A 8 -47.55 17.68 -25.57
C THR A 8 -48.20 19.07 -25.44
N ALA A 9 -47.37 20.07 -25.07
CA ALA A 9 -47.19 21.41 -25.70
C ALA A 9 -45.96 22.10 -25.03
N ALA A 10 -44.82 22.30 -25.71
CA ALA A 10 -44.44 23.43 -26.59
C ALA A 10 -43.94 24.71 -25.87
N LEU A 11 -42.61 24.75 -25.66
CA LEU A 11 -41.60 25.81 -25.89
C LEU A 11 -41.98 27.33 -25.98
N ALA A 12 -41.36 28.17 -25.12
CA ALA A 12 -40.79 29.51 -25.40
C ALA A 12 -40.12 30.07 -24.10
N VAL A 13 -38.77 30.11 -23.94
CA VAL A 13 -37.79 31.13 -24.36
C VAL A 13 -37.69 32.38 -23.44
N LEU A 14 -36.61 32.49 -22.61
CA LEU A 14 -35.43 33.39 -22.77
C LEU A 14 -34.75 33.78 -21.42
N LEU A 15 -33.49 33.31 -21.27
CA LEU A 15 -32.27 33.87 -20.65
C LEU A 15 -32.30 35.01 -19.60
N ALA A 16 -31.56 34.78 -18.50
CA ALA A 16 -30.53 35.71 -17.99
C ALA A 16 -29.48 34.98 -17.10
N PHE A 17 -28.20 35.08 -17.50
CA PHE A 17 -26.91 35.04 -16.77
C PHE A 17 -26.80 34.32 -15.41
N GLY A 18 -25.79 33.51 -15.10
CA GLY A 18 -24.52 33.18 -15.74
C GLY A 18 -23.62 32.50 -14.69
N THR A 19 -22.92 31.43 -15.06
CA THR A 19 -21.90 30.80 -14.19
C THR A 19 -20.66 30.54 -15.03
N ALA A 20 -19.58 31.21 -14.65
CA ALA A 20 -18.23 30.87 -15.07
C ALA A 20 -17.83 29.56 -14.39
N ALA A 21 -17.62 28.51 -15.18
CA ALA A 21 -16.86 27.33 -14.80
C ALA A 21 -15.74 27.18 -15.84
N SER A 22 -14.53 27.58 -15.46
CA SER A 22 -13.31 27.33 -16.22
C SER A 22 -12.64 26.07 -15.66
N ALA A 23 -12.80 24.95 -16.34
CA ALA A 23 -11.87 23.83 -16.29
C ALA A 23 -11.53 23.47 -17.74
N GLY A 24 -10.31 23.82 -18.15
CA GLY A 24 -9.83 23.60 -19.50
C GLY A 24 -9.60 22.10 -19.80
N PRO A 25 -9.66 21.70 -21.08
CA PRO A 25 -9.45 20.32 -21.48
C PRO A 25 -7.96 19.96 -21.37
N VAL A 26 -7.68 18.80 -20.77
CA VAL A 26 -6.38 18.15 -20.91
C VAL A 26 -6.28 17.67 -22.35
N ALA A 27 -5.28 18.21 -23.05
CA ALA A 27 -5.03 17.97 -24.46
C ALA A 27 -4.64 16.51 -24.71
N ASP A 28 -5.35 15.90 -25.65
CA ASP A 28 -4.97 14.65 -26.31
C ASP A 28 -3.72 14.91 -27.16
N ALA A 29 -2.62 14.26 -26.84
CA ALA A 29 -1.39 14.34 -27.62
C ALA A 29 -1.49 13.39 -28.81
N ALA A 30 -2.18 13.84 -29.87
CA ALA A 30 -2.15 13.19 -31.17
C ALA A 30 -0.76 13.36 -31.80
N ALA A 31 0.07 12.32 -31.71
CA ALA A 31 1.33 12.24 -32.44
C ALA A 31 1.06 11.88 -33.90
N THR A 32 1.08 12.88 -34.78
CA THR A 32 1.21 12.69 -36.23
C THR A 32 2.59 12.09 -36.55
N ARG A 33 2.65 10.81 -36.96
CA ARG A 33 3.84 10.23 -37.58
C ARG A 33 3.72 10.28 -39.09
N SER A 34 4.66 10.99 -39.69
CA SER A 34 4.88 11.10 -41.14
C SER A 34 5.45 9.78 -41.67
N ALA A 35 4.93 9.34 -42.83
CA ALA A 35 5.37 8.15 -43.53
C ALA A 35 6.81 8.30 -44.06
N VAL A 36 7.63 7.27 -43.83
CA VAL A 36 8.87 6.99 -44.57
C VAL A 36 8.86 5.50 -44.86
N ASP A 37 8.90 5.17 -46.15
CA ASP A 37 9.01 3.81 -46.70
C ASP A 37 10.24 3.08 -46.14
N ALA A 38 10.02 1.87 -45.63
CA ALA A 38 11.02 0.81 -45.54
C ALA A 38 10.30 -0.53 -45.66
N ASP A 39 10.65 -1.30 -46.69
CA ASP A 39 10.25 -2.70 -46.85
C ASP A 39 10.74 -3.52 -45.64
N GLU A 40 9.84 -3.78 -44.69
CA GLU A 40 10.00 -4.84 -43.69
C GLU A 40 9.04 -5.98 -44.01
N GLU A 41 9.60 -7.18 -44.08
CA GLU A 41 8.90 -8.44 -44.19
C GLU A 41 7.86 -8.54 -43.07
N VAL A 42 6.58 -8.36 -43.42
CA VAL A 42 5.46 -8.37 -42.47
C VAL A 42 5.36 -9.76 -41.86
N ALA A 43 5.91 -9.92 -40.66
CA ALA A 43 5.60 -11.05 -39.80
C ALA A 43 4.07 -11.15 -39.70
N ALA A 44 3.51 -12.31 -40.07
CA ALA A 44 2.08 -12.53 -40.05
C ALA A 44 1.54 -12.17 -38.65
N VAL A 45 0.63 -11.20 -38.60
CA VAL A 45 -0.13 -10.90 -37.39
C VAL A 45 -0.82 -12.21 -36.99
N PRO A 46 -0.59 -12.74 -35.77
CA PRO A 46 -1.25 -13.97 -35.34
C PRO A 46 -2.76 -13.79 -35.48
N ALA A 47 -3.43 -14.80 -36.04
CA ALA A 47 -4.87 -14.78 -36.19
C ALA A 47 -5.51 -14.53 -34.81
N ALA A 48 -6.44 -13.58 -34.73
CA ALA A 48 -7.21 -13.31 -33.53
C ALA A 48 -7.87 -14.60 -33.01
N PRO A 49 -7.93 -14.82 -31.69
CA PRO A 49 -8.52 -16.03 -31.15
C PRO A 49 -10.04 -16.00 -31.36
N ALA A 50 -10.58 -17.00 -32.07
CA ALA A 50 -12.02 -17.24 -32.13
C ALA A 50 -12.55 -17.63 -30.74
N LEU A 51 -13.84 -17.37 -30.49
CA LEU A 51 -14.50 -17.80 -29.23
C LEU A 51 -14.16 -19.28 -28.92
N PRO A 52 -13.88 -19.61 -27.65
CA PRO A 52 -13.46 -20.95 -27.28
C PRO A 52 -14.57 -21.96 -27.60
N ALA A 53 -14.30 -22.87 -28.54
CA ALA A 53 -15.27 -23.83 -29.05
C ALA A 53 -15.82 -24.81 -27.98
N PHE A 54 -15.09 -24.96 -26.88
CA PHE A 54 -15.46 -25.82 -25.75
C PHE A 54 -15.99 -25.03 -24.53
N GLY A 55 -16.20 -23.71 -24.67
CA GLY A 55 -16.53 -22.81 -23.57
C GLY A 55 -15.36 -22.53 -22.65
N ILE A 56 -15.65 -21.97 -21.48
CA ILE A 56 -14.71 -21.69 -20.39
C ILE A 56 -15.00 -22.60 -19.19
N ALA A 57 -13.96 -23.11 -18.53
CA ALA A 57 -14.15 -23.83 -17.26
C ALA A 57 -14.18 -22.83 -16.10
N ALA A 58 -14.95 -23.15 -15.05
CA ALA A 58 -14.99 -22.31 -13.84
C ALA A 58 -13.61 -22.16 -13.18
N GLY A 59 -12.75 -23.17 -13.28
CA GLY A 59 -11.37 -23.12 -12.77
C GLY A 59 -10.43 -22.23 -13.58
N ASP A 60 -10.83 -21.82 -14.79
CA ASP A 60 -10.05 -20.91 -15.64
C ASP A 60 -10.42 -19.44 -15.41
N VAL A 61 -11.52 -19.18 -14.70
CA VAL A 61 -11.96 -17.81 -14.35
C VAL A 61 -11.16 -17.36 -13.14
N ALA A 62 -10.38 -16.29 -13.28
CA ALA A 62 -9.61 -15.67 -12.20
C ALA A 62 -10.46 -14.67 -11.39
N ALA A 63 -11.26 -13.85 -12.07
CA ALA A 63 -12.15 -12.89 -11.44
C ALA A 63 -13.37 -12.57 -12.32
N VAL A 64 -14.41 -12.00 -11.70
CA VAL A 64 -15.59 -11.47 -12.39
C VAL A 64 -15.92 -10.09 -11.83
N HIS A 65 -15.97 -9.08 -12.69
CA HIS A 65 -16.32 -7.71 -12.36
C HIS A 65 -17.66 -7.34 -13.02
N PHE A 66 -18.67 -7.01 -12.23
CA PHE A 66 -19.95 -6.53 -12.79
C PHE A 66 -19.95 -5.00 -12.84
N HIS A 67 -20.56 -4.45 -13.89
CA HIS A 67 -20.65 -3.01 -14.08
C HIS A 67 -22.05 -2.60 -14.60
N GLN A 68 -22.47 -1.40 -14.19
CA GLN A 68 -23.65 -0.71 -14.70
C GLN A 68 -23.56 0.78 -14.37
N ALA A 69 -23.28 1.63 -15.36
CA ALA A 69 -23.01 3.05 -15.15
C ALA A 69 -22.00 3.28 -13.99
N ASP A 70 -22.31 4.18 -13.06
CA ASP A 70 -21.47 4.46 -11.89
C ASP A 70 -21.60 3.41 -10.76
N GLN A 71 -22.45 2.39 -10.92
CA GLN A 71 -22.63 1.37 -9.89
C GLN A 71 -21.46 0.40 -9.87
N ARG A 72 -20.92 0.20 -8.67
CA ARG A 72 -19.91 -0.82 -8.41
C ARG A 72 -20.51 -1.96 -7.62
N TYR A 73 -20.34 -3.15 -8.15
CA TYR A 73 -20.72 -4.39 -7.50
C TYR A 73 -19.49 -5.04 -6.87
N LEU A 74 -19.72 -5.93 -5.91
CA LEU A 74 -18.67 -6.75 -5.32
C LEU A 74 -18.11 -7.68 -6.40
N PRO A 75 -16.80 -7.58 -6.72
CA PRO A 75 -16.19 -8.52 -7.63
C PRO A 75 -16.04 -9.90 -6.98
N LEU A 76 -16.07 -10.91 -7.84
CA LEU A 76 -15.85 -12.30 -7.49
C LEU A 76 -14.40 -12.65 -7.79
N PHE A 77 -13.73 -13.37 -6.89
CA PHE A 77 -12.34 -13.82 -7.11
C PHE A 77 -12.20 -15.31 -6.92
N ALA A 78 -11.47 -15.98 -7.80
CA ALA A 78 -11.17 -17.40 -7.67
C ALA A 78 -10.34 -17.74 -6.42
N SER A 79 -9.57 -16.78 -5.90
CA SER A 79 -8.86 -16.94 -4.62
C SER A 79 -9.80 -17.02 -3.42
N ARG A 80 -11.07 -16.63 -3.58
CA ARG A 80 -12.05 -16.55 -2.51
C ARG A 80 -13.02 -17.72 -2.58
N GLU A 81 -12.90 -18.64 -1.63
CA GLU A 81 -13.76 -19.84 -1.52
C GLU A 81 -15.27 -19.52 -1.55
N ALA A 82 -15.67 -18.43 -0.89
CA ALA A 82 -17.07 -17.99 -0.85
C ALA A 82 -17.64 -17.57 -2.22
N ASP A 83 -16.79 -17.31 -3.22
CA ASP A 83 -17.19 -16.83 -4.53
C ASP A 83 -17.22 -17.96 -5.58
N HIS A 84 -16.74 -19.17 -5.24
CA HIS A 84 -16.58 -20.29 -6.19
C HIS A 84 -17.88 -20.72 -6.86
N ASP A 85 -18.99 -20.81 -6.12
CA ASP A 85 -20.31 -21.16 -6.67
C ASP A 85 -20.82 -20.08 -7.65
N ALA A 86 -20.58 -18.81 -7.34
CA ALA A 86 -20.97 -17.69 -8.19
C ALA A 86 -20.13 -17.64 -9.48
N ILE A 87 -18.84 -17.93 -9.39
CA ILE A 87 -17.94 -18.10 -10.55
C ILE A 87 -18.40 -19.27 -11.42
N ALA A 88 -18.72 -20.42 -10.82
CA ALA A 88 -19.24 -21.57 -11.56
C ALA A 88 -20.56 -21.25 -12.27
N LYS A 89 -21.46 -20.50 -11.62
CA LYS A 89 -22.69 -20.01 -12.25
C LYS A 89 -22.39 -19.06 -13.41
N THR A 90 -21.45 -18.14 -13.24
CA THR A 90 -21.01 -17.22 -14.30
C THR A 90 -20.49 -17.99 -15.52
N ALA A 91 -19.59 -18.96 -15.32
CA ALA A 91 -19.07 -19.80 -16.39
C ALA A 91 -20.19 -20.58 -17.10
N SER A 92 -21.19 -21.09 -16.37
CA SER A 92 -22.36 -21.75 -16.96
C SER A 92 -23.19 -20.81 -17.86
N VAL A 93 -23.41 -19.57 -17.43
CA VAL A 93 -24.11 -18.54 -18.24
C VAL A 93 -23.29 -18.20 -19.48
N VAL A 94 -21.98 -17.95 -19.32
CA VAL A 94 -21.09 -17.63 -20.45
C VAL A 94 -21.07 -18.77 -21.47
N ASN A 95 -20.94 -20.02 -21.05
CA ASN A 95 -20.95 -21.17 -21.97
C ASN A 95 -22.28 -21.32 -22.73
N ARG A 96 -23.39 -21.00 -22.06
CA ARG A 96 -24.71 -20.99 -22.68
C ARG A 96 -24.84 -19.88 -23.73
N LEU A 97 -24.23 -18.72 -23.50
CA LEU A 97 -24.16 -17.62 -24.46
C LEU A 97 -23.24 -17.95 -25.64
N ILE A 98 -22.03 -18.48 -25.39
CA ILE A 98 -21.08 -18.92 -26.43
C ILE A 98 -21.75 -19.90 -27.39
N GLY A 99 -22.53 -20.87 -26.89
CA GLY A 99 -23.25 -21.84 -27.72
C GLY A 99 -24.33 -21.24 -28.62
N LYS A 100 -24.66 -19.95 -28.47
CA LYS A 100 -25.68 -19.21 -29.25
C LYS A 100 -25.09 -17.99 -29.96
N ALA A 101 -23.79 -17.75 -29.83
CA ALA A 101 -23.16 -16.51 -30.24
C ALA A 101 -22.82 -16.53 -31.74
N GLU A 102 -23.18 -15.47 -32.46
CA GLU A 102 -22.85 -15.25 -33.86
C GLU A 102 -21.97 -14.01 -34.02
N LEU A 103 -20.94 -14.08 -34.86
CA LEU A 103 -20.01 -12.96 -35.09
C LEU A 103 -20.79 -11.72 -35.58
N THR A 104 -20.52 -10.56 -34.98
CA THR A 104 -21.22 -9.31 -35.29
C THR A 104 -20.30 -8.09 -35.34
N LYS A 105 -20.75 -7.08 -36.09
CA LYS A 105 -20.17 -5.74 -36.09
C LYS A 105 -20.90 -4.78 -35.14
N GLU A 106 -21.98 -5.24 -34.53
CA GLU A 106 -22.77 -4.44 -33.58
C GLU A 106 -21.98 -4.12 -32.32
N ARG A 107 -22.11 -2.88 -31.82
CA ARG A 107 -21.47 -2.35 -30.62
C ARG A 107 -22.45 -1.43 -29.93
N LEU A 108 -22.39 -1.35 -28.59
CA LEU A 108 -23.03 -0.26 -27.87
C LEU A 108 -22.10 0.96 -27.90
N GLU A 109 -22.67 2.16 -28.03
CA GLU A 109 -21.90 3.41 -28.05
C GLU A 109 -22.53 4.45 -27.12
N GLY A 110 -21.71 5.36 -26.61
CA GLY A 110 -22.15 6.49 -25.79
C GLY A 110 -22.97 6.05 -24.57
N GLU A 111 -24.18 6.59 -24.45
CA GLU A 111 -25.08 6.30 -23.32
C GLU A 111 -25.52 4.84 -23.27
N GLU A 112 -25.69 4.16 -24.42
CA GLU A 112 -26.12 2.76 -24.43
C GLU A 112 -25.06 1.86 -23.80
N HIS A 113 -23.79 2.08 -24.11
CA HIS A 113 -22.66 1.40 -23.48
C HIS A 113 -22.56 1.76 -21.99
N PHE A 114 -22.61 3.05 -21.67
CA PHE A 114 -22.46 3.51 -20.27
C PHE A 114 -23.52 2.93 -19.32
N PHE A 115 -24.78 2.85 -19.76
CA PHE A 115 -25.88 2.33 -18.93
C PHE A 115 -26.10 0.81 -19.07
N ALA A 116 -25.35 0.13 -19.94
CA ALA A 116 -25.46 -1.31 -20.10
C ALA A 116 -25.13 -2.01 -18.78
N VAL A 117 -25.90 -3.06 -18.46
CA VAL A 117 -25.46 -4.05 -17.48
C VAL A 117 -24.42 -4.91 -18.18
N GLY A 118 -23.33 -5.20 -17.49
CA GLY A 118 -22.30 -6.05 -18.05
C GLY A 118 -21.44 -6.75 -17.00
N ALA A 119 -20.56 -7.61 -17.50
CA ALA A 119 -19.61 -8.35 -16.70
C ALA A 119 -18.32 -8.55 -17.47
N ASP A 120 -17.20 -8.23 -16.83
CA ASP A 120 -15.86 -8.56 -17.30
C ASP A 120 -15.40 -9.83 -16.58
N ILE A 121 -14.97 -10.82 -17.35
CA ILE A 121 -14.55 -12.13 -16.89
C ILE A 121 -13.06 -12.27 -17.22
N ASP A 122 -12.25 -12.10 -16.17
CA ASP A 122 -10.81 -12.22 -16.26
C ASP A 122 -10.46 -13.71 -16.25
N LEU A 123 -9.80 -14.18 -17.30
CA LEU A 123 -9.36 -15.59 -17.38
C LEU A 123 -7.92 -15.70 -16.89
N ALA A 124 -7.53 -16.85 -16.34
CA ALA A 124 -6.15 -17.10 -15.90
C ALA A 124 -5.12 -17.15 -17.05
N GLY A 125 -5.57 -16.98 -18.31
CA GLY A 125 -4.74 -16.81 -19.51
C GLY A 125 -4.61 -15.35 -19.95
N GLU A 126 -4.27 -15.09 -21.22
CA GLU A 126 -4.04 -13.72 -21.72
C GLU A 126 -5.27 -13.06 -22.38
N THR A 127 -6.40 -13.76 -22.51
CA THR A 127 -7.58 -13.23 -23.21
C THR A 127 -8.79 -13.22 -22.29
N ASP A 128 -9.24 -12.01 -21.96
CA ASP A 128 -10.44 -11.79 -21.15
C ASP A 128 -11.71 -11.83 -22.01
N LEU A 129 -12.85 -12.06 -21.36
CA LEU A 129 -14.17 -12.04 -21.99
C LEU A 129 -15.05 -10.99 -21.31
N SER A 130 -15.65 -10.09 -22.09
CA SER A 130 -16.60 -9.10 -21.55
C SER A 130 -17.99 -9.29 -22.13
N LEU A 131 -19.01 -9.02 -21.32
CA LEU A 131 -20.42 -9.11 -21.64
C LEU A 131 -21.07 -7.73 -21.53
N GLU A 132 -21.83 -7.33 -22.54
CA GLU A 132 -22.70 -6.15 -22.46
C GLU A 132 -24.13 -6.51 -22.88
N PHE A 133 -25.08 -6.21 -22.02
CA PHE A 133 -26.49 -6.45 -22.30
C PHE A 133 -27.11 -5.23 -22.99
N LYS A 134 -27.43 -5.38 -24.27
CA LYS A 134 -28.18 -4.38 -25.04
C LYS A 134 -29.63 -4.26 -24.56
N ASP A 135 -30.24 -5.41 -24.28
CA ASP A 135 -31.57 -5.51 -23.70
C ASP A 135 -31.71 -6.83 -22.93
N ARG A 136 -32.93 -7.20 -22.50
CA ARG A 136 -33.17 -8.43 -21.72
C ARG A 136 -32.92 -9.73 -22.51
N GLN A 137 -32.80 -9.66 -23.83
CA GLN A 137 -32.66 -10.81 -24.72
C GLN A 137 -31.30 -10.83 -25.42
N HIS A 138 -30.76 -9.68 -25.81
CA HIS A 138 -29.57 -9.59 -26.64
C HIS A 138 -28.33 -9.20 -25.83
N VAL A 139 -27.27 -10.01 -25.97
CA VAL A 139 -26.00 -9.85 -25.25
C VAL A 139 -24.85 -9.79 -26.27
N LEU A 140 -23.99 -8.78 -26.15
CA LEU A 140 -22.72 -8.72 -26.85
C LEU A 140 -21.64 -9.39 -26.01
N LEU A 141 -20.86 -10.25 -26.65
CA LEU A 141 -19.69 -10.91 -26.07
C LEU A 141 -18.45 -10.39 -26.77
N TYR A 142 -17.54 -9.77 -26.02
CA TYR A 142 -16.25 -9.29 -26.50
C TYR A 142 -15.18 -10.31 -26.12
N TYR A 143 -14.41 -10.77 -27.10
CA TYR A 143 -13.32 -11.72 -26.87
C TYR A 143 -12.19 -11.45 -27.86
N GLY A 144 -11.06 -10.98 -27.32
CA GLY A 144 -10.00 -10.41 -28.16
C GLY A 144 -10.53 -9.24 -29.00
N PRO A 145 -10.21 -9.14 -30.30
CA PRO A 145 -10.73 -8.09 -31.18
C PRO A 145 -12.14 -8.36 -31.71
N ASP A 146 -12.67 -9.58 -31.52
CA ASP A 146 -13.94 -10.01 -32.08
C ASP A 146 -15.10 -9.77 -31.11
N VAL A 147 -16.29 -9.61 -31.68
CA VAL A 147 -17.53 -9.45 -30.91
C VAL A 147 -18.62 -10.29 -31.51
N TYR A 148 -19.45 -10.85 -30.63
CA TYR A 148 -20.49 -11.79 -30.97
C TYR A 148 -21.80 -11.37 -30.34
N LEU A 149 -22.91 -11.62 -31.03
CA LEU A 149 -24.26 -11.39 -30.53
C LEU A 149 -24.89 -12.73 -30.15
N ALA A 150 -25.41 -12.83 -28.93
CA ALA A 150 -26.18 -13.99 -28.48
C ALA A 150 -27.57 -13.56 -28.00
N ALA A 151 -28.57 -14.42 -28.22
CA ALA A 151 -29.94 -14.24 -27.73
C ALA A 151 -30.24 -15.18 -26.54
N ASP A 152 -30.42 -14.64 -25.33
CA ASP A 152 -30.73 -15.39 -24.11
C ASP A 152 -31.55 -14.55 -23.13
N ASN A 153 -32.83 -14.91 -22.94
CA ASN A 153 -33.75 -14.20 -22.07
C ASN A 153 -33.50 -14.42 -20.56
N ALA A 154 -32.63 -15.37 -20.19
CA ALA A 154 -32.36 -15.78 -18.81
C ALA A 154 -30.99 -15.30 -18.32
N ALA A 155 -30.04 -15.02 -19.21
CA ALA A 155 -28.67 -14.65 -18.84
C ALA A 155 -28.60 -13.41 -17.95
N MET A 156 -29.37 -12.36 -18.26
CA MET A 156 -29.41 -11.14 -17.45
C MET A 156 -29.93 -11.43 -16.04
N ASP A 157 -31.02 -12.19 -15.92
CA ASP A 157 -31.60 -12.53 -14.62
C ASP A 157 -30.66 -13.43 -13.81
N ASP A 158 -30.00 -14.39 -14.45
CA ASP A 158 -29.02 -15.27 -13.81
C ASP A 158 -27.82 -14.48 -13.24
N LEU A 159 -27.24 -13.56 -14.01
CA LEU A 159 -26.12 -12.73 -13.56
C LEU A 159 -26.55 -11.67 -12.54
N ALA A 160 -27.75 -11.09 -12.67
CA ALA A 160 -28.28 -10.13 -11.71
C ALA A 160 -28.38 -10.72 -10.29
N THR A 161 -28.56 -12.04 -10.15
CA THR A 161 -28.52 -12.69 -8.82
C THR A 161 -27.14 -12.69 -8.16
N LEU A 162 -26.07 -12.47 -8.93
CA LEU A 162 -24.68 -12.41 -8.48
C LEU A 162 -24.21 -10.98 -8.21
N MET A 163 -24.91 -9.99 -8.77
CA MET A 163 -24.60 -8.56 -8.65
C MET A 163 -24.96 -8.02 -7.25
N ALA A 164 -24.04 -8.19 -6.31
CA ALA A 164 -24.19 -7.67 -4.94
C ALA A 164 -23.54 -6.29 -4.80
N LEU A 165 -24.27 -5.30 -4.25
CA LEU A 165 -23.68 -4.00 -3.90
C LEU A 165 -22.78 -4.15 -2.65
N PRO A 166 -21.64 -3.45 -2.59
CA PRO A 166 -20.78 -3.50 -1.43
C PRO A 166 -21.50 -2.90 -0.21
N PRO A 167 -21.51 -3.58 0.95
CA PRO A 167 -21.99 -2.99 2.19
C PRO A 167 -21.20 -1.72 2.51
N ARG A 168 -21.85 -0.78 3.20
CA ARG A 168 -21.16 0.41 3.70
C ARG A 168 -20.03 0.02 4.65
N SER A 169 -18.89 0.66 4.49
CA SER A 169 -17.77 0.51 5.41
C SER A 169 -18.19 0.90 6.83
N THR A 170 -17.66 0.20 7.81
CA THR A 170 -17.97 0.35 9.23
C THR A 170 -16.72 0.66 10.01
N ILE A 171 -16.88 1.46 11.07
CA ILE A 171 -15.81 1.89 11.97
C ILE A 171 -16.22 1.58 13.42
N SER A 172 -15.26 1.14 14.24
CA SER A 172 -15.56 0.69 15.60
C SER A 172 -16.01 1.80 16.56
N THR A 173 -15.60 3.05 16.31
CA THR A 173 -16.01 4.23 17.08
C THR A 173 -15.83 5.49 16.23
N LEU A 174 -16.70 6.49 16.42
CA LEU A 174 -16.54 7.82 15.81
C LEU A 174 -15.80 8.80 16.73
N GLU A 175 -15.46 8.39 17.95
CA GLU A 175 -14.73 9.21 18.92
C GLU A 175 -13.41 8.56 19.39
N PRO A 176 -12.50 8.15 18.49
CA PRO A 176 -11.28 7.47 18.90
C PRO A 176 -10.35 8.41 19.68
N ALA A 177 -9.89 7.97 20.85
CA ALA A 177 -8.80 8.66 21.54
C ALA A 177 -7.44 8.35 20.88
N ILE A 178 -6.53 9.33 20.86
CA ILE A 178 -5.14 9.06 20.45
C ILE A 178 -4.56 7.94 21.33
N GLY A 179 -4.00 6.90 20.70
CA GLY A 179 -3.50 5.70 21.38
C GLY A 179 -4.52 4.56 21.55
N GLU A 180 -5.79 4.80 21.21
CA GLU A 180 -6.85 3.79 21.18
C GLU A 180 -6.78 2.96 19.89
N THR A 181 -7.29 1.72 19.94
CA THR A 181 -7.41 0.90 18.73
C THR A 181 -8.69 1.24 17.99
N LEU A 182 -8.54 1.48 16.69
CA LEU A 182 -9.62 1.64 15.75
C LEU A 182 -9.66 0.42 14.84
N ALA A 183 -10.86 -0.10 14.59
CA ALA A 183 -11.10 -1.14 13.59
C ALA A 183 -12.03 -0.62 12.50
N ILE A 184 -11.69 -0.90 11.25
CA ILE A 184 -12.48 -0.51 10.08
C ILE A 184 -12.65 -1.72 9.18
N ARG A 185 -13.87 -1.95 8.70
CA ARG A 185 -14.17 -3.03 7.75
C ARG A 185 -14.91 -2.45 6.56
N GLY A 186 -14.55 -2.86 5.36
CA GLY A 186 -15.19 -2.41 4.14
C GLY A 186 -14.89 -3.32 2.96
N SER A 187 -15.54 -3.02 1.85
CA SER A 187 -15.49 -3.84 0.64
C SER A 187 -15.73 -3.02 -0.63
N ASP A 188 -15.29 -1.77 -0.61
CA ASP A 188 -15.48 -0.79 -1.69
C ASP A 188 -14.22 -0.59 -2.54
N GLY A 189 -13.27 -1.52 -2.45
CA GLY A 189 -12.20 -1.65 -3.43
C GLY A 189 -12.66 -2.30 -4.73
N PHE A 190 -11.72 -2.53 -5.63
CA PHE A 190 -11.98 -3.17 -6.92
C PHE A 190 -11.08 -4.37 -7.19
N GLY A 191 -9.76 -4.24 -7.01
CA GLY A 191 -8.77 -5.26 -7.34
C GLY A 191 -8.65 -6.39 -6.32
N GLN A 192 -8.00 -7.49 -6.76
CA GLN A 192 -7.74 -8.66 -5.93
C GLN A 192 -6.73 -8.38 -4.80
N SER A 193 -5.82 -7.44 -4.97
CA SER A 193 -4.91 -6.98 -3.92
C SER A 193 -4.70 -5.48 -4.01
N GLY A 194 -4.42 -4.85 -2.87
CA GLY A 194 -4.13 -3.43 -2.85
C GLY A 194 -3.82 -2.89 -1.46
N ILE A 195 -3.85 -1.57 -1.34
CA ILE A 195 -3.64 -0.84 -0.09
C ILE A 195 -4.86 0.00 0.20
N VAL A 196 -5.27 0.03 1.46
CA VAL A 196 -6.13 1.08 1.99
C VAL A 196 -5.27 2.06 2.75
N ASN A 197 -5.22 3.30 2.27
CA ASN A 197 -4.58 4.42 2.96
C ASN A 197 -5.63 5.17 3.76
N VAL A 198 -5.38 5.36 5.06
CA VAL A 198 -6.28 6.08 5.96
C VAL A 198 -5.68 7.44 6.24
N PHE A 199 -6.42 8.48 5.92
CA PHE A 199 -6.07 9.86 6.13
C PHE A 199 -6.92 10.48 7.22
N VAL A 200 -6.33 11.39 7.98
CA VAL A 200 -7.05 12.34 8.84
C VAL A 200 -6.98 13.70 8.19
N GLU A 201 -8.14 14.35 8.06
CA GLU A 201 -8.26 15.63 7.39
C GLU A 201 -9.24 16.56 8.12
N THR A 202 -8.95 17.85 8.16
CA THR A 202 -9.92 18.83 8.67
C THR A 202 -11.10 18.97 7.69
N PRO A 203 -12.36 18.97 8.16
CA PRO A 203 -13.52 19.01 7.27
C PRO A 203 -13.51 20.19 6.29
N GLY A 204 -14.03 19.97 5.08
CA GLY A 204 -14.18 20.98 4.05
C GLY A 204 -12.94 21.23 3.19
N ALA A 205 -11.91 20.39 3.30
CA ALA A 205 -10.79 20.39 2.39
C ALA A 205 -10.96 19.27 1.34
N SER A 206 -10.60 19.59 0.09
CA SER A 206 -10.77 18.73 -1.08
C SER A 206 -9.75 19.13 -2.14
N GLY A 207 -9.40 18.25 -3.06
CA GLY A 207 -8.64 18.64 -4.24
C GLY A 207 -7.84 17.55 -4.94
N GLY A 208 -7.64 16.38 -4.33
CA GLY A 208 -6.97 15.21 -4.91
C GLY A 208 -5.55 15.51 -5.43
N TYR A 209 -4.53 15.03 -4.72
CA TYR A 209 -3.14 15.33 -5.08
C TYR A 209 -2.31 14.06 -5.12
N THR A 210 -1.78 13.76 -6.29
CA THR A 210 -0.79 12.70 -6.45
C THR A 210 0.60 13.30 -6.30
N THR A 211 1.39 12.76 -5.38
CA THR A 211 2.80 13.13 -5.20
C THR A 211 3.61 12.75 -6.43
N ALA A 212 4.80 13.33 -6.59
CA ALA A 212 5.78 12.86 -7.59
C ALA A 212 6.18 11.39 -7.40
N LYS A 213 5.87 10.80 -6.24
CA LYS A 213 6.10 9.39 -5.88
C LYS A 213 4.92 8.46 -6.22
N GLY A 214 3.84 8.99 -6.81
CA GLY A 214 2.64 8.23 -7.20
C GLY A 214 1.62 8.02 -6.08
N MET A 215 1.89 8.45 -4.84
CA MET A 215 0.93 8.35 -3.74
C MET A 215 -0.15 9.44 -3.83
N TYR A 216 -1.42 9.03 -3.79
CA TYR A 216 -2.57 9.92 -3.75
C TYR A 216 -2.86 10.41 -2.32
N PHE A 217 -3.17 11.69 -2.19
CA PHE A 217 -3.69 12.34 -1.00
C PHE A 217 -5.04 13.00 -1.32
N PRO A 218 -6.09 12.87 -0.49
CA PRO A 218 -7.39 13.49 -0.75
C PRO A 218 -7.32 15.03 -0.76
N SER A 219 -6.37 15.60 -0.01
CA SER A 219 -5.97 17.01 -0.15
C SER A 219 -4.52 17.26 0.29
N LYS A 220 -4.00 18.47 0.06
CA LYS A 220 -2.70 18.92 0.60
C LYS A 220 -2.64 19.01 2.14
N ARG A 221 -3.80 18.99 2.81
CA ARG A 221 -3.93 19.08 4.28
C ARG A 221 -4.09 17.72 4.94
N ALA A 222 -4.42 16.69 4.15
CA ALA A 222 -4.57 15.34 4.63
C ALA A 222 -3.27 14.81 5.23
N LEU A 223 -3.41 14.10 6.35
CA LEU A 223 -2.30 13.44 7.03
C LEU A 223 -2.52 11.94 6.93
N LEU A 224 -1.60 11.22 6.29
CA LEU A 224 -1.61 9.76 6.26
C LEU A 224 -1.34 9.23 7.67
N VAL A 225 -2.30 8.51 8.23
CA VAL A 225 -2.22 7.98 9.60
C VAL A 225 -2.04 6.46 9.64
N TYR A 226 -2.48 5.77 8.59
CA TYR A 226 -2.35 4.32 8.49
C TYR A 226 -2.37 3.84 7.04
N SER A 227 -1.70 2.73 6.78
CA SER A 227 -1.80 1.98 5.53
C SER A 227 -1.92 0.51 5.87
N GLY A 228 -2.88 -0.18 5.26
CA GLY A 228 -3.10 -1.61 5.47
C GLY A 228 -3.52 -2.32 4.19
N PRO A 229 -3.45 -3.66 4.18
CA PRO A 229 -3.77 -4.45 3.00
C PRO A 229 -5.26 -4.45 2.70
N MET A 230 -5.56 -4.44 1.41
CA MET A 230 -6.83 -4.86 0.83
C MET A 230 -6.61 -6.17 0.09
N ARG A 231 -7.57 -7.10 0.19
CA ARG A 231 -7.59 -8.36 -0.52
C ARG A 231 -8.99 -8.63 -1.02
N GLU A 232 -9.10 -9.02 -2.28
CA GLU A 232 -10.35 -9.40 -2.92
C GLU A 232 -11.38 -8.28 -2.77
N ALA A 233 -11.00 -7.04 -3.11
CA ALA A 233 -11.77 -5.81 -2.92
C ALA A 233 -12.24 -5.53 -1.48
N ARG A 234 -11.76 -6.28 -0.48
CA ARG A 234 -12.21 -6.25 0.92
C ARG A 234 -11.06 -5.92 1.85
N TYR A 235 -11.39 -5.29 2.98
CA TYR A 235 -10.41 -4.95 4.00
C TYR A 235 -10.99 -5.02 5.41
N ALA A 236 -10.11 -5.41 6.34
CA ALA A 236 -10.36 -5.39 7.77
C ALA A 236 -9.12 -4.82 8.45
N LEU A 237 -9.13 -3.51 8.67
CA LEU A 237 -8.02 -2.75 9.24
C LEU A 237 -8.14 -2.73 10.75
N THR A 238 -7.01 -2.82 11.44
CA THR A 238 -6.93 -2.60 12.89
C THR A 238 -5.64 -1.87 13.19
N PHE A 239 -5.75 -0.66 13.72
CA PHE A 239 -4.60 0.18 13.99
C PHE A 239 -4.82 1.04 15.24
N VAL A 240 -3.73 1.62 15.74
CA VAL A 240 -3.80 2.56 16.86
C VAL A 240 -3.92 3.97 16.30
N MET A 241 -4.92 4.73 16.74
CA MET A 241 -5.10 6.13 16.34
C MET A 241 -3.82 6.91 16.69
N PRO A 242 -3.05 7.40 15.70
CA PRO A 242 -1.73 7.95 15.98
C PRO A 242 -1.80 9.41 16.41
N ALA A 243 -0.79 9.83 17.17
CA ALA A 243 -0.59 11.22 17.57
C ALA A 243 -0.07 12.10 16.41
N TYR A 244 0.46 11.48 15.36
CA TYR A 244 1.09 12.13 14.22
C TYR A 244 0.66 11.45 12.93
N GLY A 245 0.52 12.22 11.85
CA GLY A 245 0.34 11.69 10.51
C GLY A 245 1.35 12.30 9.54
N GLU A 246 1.60 11.60 8.44
CA GLU A 246 2.55 11.99 7.40
C GLU A 246 1.88 12.95 6.41
N THR A 247 2.55 14.07 6.13
CA THR A 247 2.12 15.04 5.12
C THR A 247 2.52 14.61 3.72
N ILE A 248 1.96 15.26 2.70
CA ILE A 248 2.24 14.99 1.29
C ILE A 248 3.73 15.07 0.89
N ASP A 249 4.54 15.83 1.63
CA ASP A 249 6.00 15.97 1.46
C ASP A 249 6.82 14.98 2.32
N GLY A 250 6.17 14.11 3.08
CA GLY A 250 6.80 13.09 3.93
C GLY A 250 7.25 13.59 5.31
N ALA A 251 6.86 14.79 5.71
CA ALA A 251 7.07 15.28 7.07
C ALA A 251 5.98 14.74 8.00
N PHE A 252 6.19 14.81 9.32
CA PHE A 252 5.17 14.41 10.30
C PHE A 252 4.57 15.63 10.97
N LYS A 253 3.23 15.69 11.04
CA LYS A 253 2.49 16.71 11.77
C LYS A 253 1.62 16.08 12.85
N PRO A 254 1.41 16.76 13.99
CA PRO A 254 0.52 16.26 15.01
C PRO A 254 -0.92 16.20 14.52
N VAL A 255 -1.69 15.29 15.10
CA VAL A 255 -3.15 15.21 14.99
C VAL A 255 -3.75 15.61 16.35
N PRO A 256 -3.94 16.91 16.66
CA PRO A 256 -4.56 17.33 17.91
C PRO A 256 -5.97 16.76 18.08
N PRO A 257 -6.48 16.67 19.32
CA PRO A 257 -7.89 16.38 19.55
C PRO A 257 -8.80 17.41 18.85
N GLY A 258 -9.87 16.96 18.22
CA GLY A 258 -10.77 17.82 17.44
C GLY A 258 -11.65 17.07 16.44
N GLU A 259 -12.37 17.82 15.62
CA GLU A 259 -13.24 17.30 14.56
C GLU A 259 -12.45 17.08 13.27
N TYR A 260 -12.60 15.89 12.69
CA TYR A 260 -11.90 15.46 11.49
C TYR A 260 -12.82 14.64 10.57
N SER A 261 -12.39 14.55 9.32
CA SER A 261 -12.75 13.47 8.41
C SER A 261 -11.68 12.39 8.49
N LEU A 262 -12.10 11.13 8.60
CA LEU A 262 -11.25 9.97 8.41
C LEU A 262 -11.55 9.39 7.03
N ASP A 263 -10.69 9.70 6.07
CA ASP A 263 -10.87 9.31 4.68
C ASP A 263 -10.05 8.06 4.40
N LEU A 264 -10.71 7.02 3.91
CA LEU A 264 -10.03 5.84 3.41
C LEU A 264 -9.89 6.02 1.91
N VAL A 265 -8.71 5.79 1.37
CA VAL A 265 -8.46 5.77 -0.07
C VAL A 265 -8.08 4.34 -0.43
N THR A 266 -8.90 3.73 -1.26
CA THR A 266 -8.64 2.43 -1.88
C THR A 266 -8.30 2.63 -3.36
N ASP A 267 -8.21 1.56 -4.13
CA ASP A 267 -8.05 1.60 -5.59
C ASP A 267 -9.30 2.09 -6.32
N ALA A 268 -10.48 2.06 -5.68
CA ALA A 268 -11.72 2.49 -6.30
C ALA A 268 -12.56 3.39 -5.39
N GLY A 269 -12.78 3.00 -4.14
CA GLY A 269 -13.62 3.70 -3.15
C GLY A 269 -12.86 4.71 -2.29
N ASN A 270 -13.58 5.75 -1.86
CA ASN A 270 -13.07 6.76 -0.92
C ASN A 270 -14.05 7.01 0.24
N PRO A 271 -14.35 6.02 1.11
CA PRO A 271 -15.32 6.19 2.16
C PRO A 271 -14.75 7.11 3.24
N SER A 272 -15.63 7.91 3.83
CA SER A 272 -15.25 9.00 4.71
C SER A 272 -16.11 8.97 5.96
N PHE A 273 -15.47 9.07 7.13
CA PHE A 273 -16.14 9.08 8.42
C PHE A 273 -15.91 10.41 9.13
N PRO A 274 -16.96 11.16 9.51
CA PRO A 274 -16.80 12.26 10.43
C PRO A 274 -16.44 11.68 11.81
N VAL A 275 -15.29 12.07 12.34
CA VAL A 275 -14.78 11.59 13.63
C VAL A 275 -14.37 12.75 14.53
N ARG A 276 -14.55 12.55 15.83
CA ARG A 276 -14.04 13.45 16.87
C ARG A 276 -12.87 12.78 17.58
N VAL A 277 -11.65 13.15 17.21
CA VAL A 277 -10.45 12.61 17.83
C VAL A 277 -10.34 13.12 19.26
N ALA A 278 -10.31 12.21 20.23
CA ALA A 278 -10.22 12.55 21.65
C ALA A 278 -8.76 12.59 22.15
N ALA A 279 -8.56 13.28 23.27
CA ALA A 279 -7.25 13.38 23.91
C ALA A 279 -6.72 12.00 24.36
N PRO A 280 -5.39 11.77 24.30
CA PRO A 280 -4.82 10.51 24.74
C PRO A 280 -4.93 10.34 26.26
N ALA A 281 -5.13 9.11 26.72
CA ALA A 281 -5.15 8.78 28.15
C ALA A 281 -3.80 9.00 28.87
N GLY A 282 -2.70 9.16 28.12
CA GLY A 282 -1.37 9.38 28.66
C GLY A 282 -0.35 9.71 27.56
N PRO A 283 0.94 9.88 27.92
CA PRO A 283 1.97 10.23 26.96
C PRO A 283 2.14 9.20 25.85
N GLN A 284 2.19 9.68 24.61
CA GLN A 284 2.28 8.85 23.40
C GLN A 284 3.70 8.82 22.85
N LEU A 285 4.13 7.68 22.30
CA LEU A 285 5.37 7.55 21.54
C LEU A 285 5.04 7.12 20.12
N ALA A 286 5.49 7.91 19.15
CA ALA A 286 5.51 7.54 17.74
C ALA A 286 6.96 7.42 17.26
N ILE A 287 7.25 6.41 16.44
CA ILE A 287 8.55 6.24 15.78
C ILE A 287 8.31 6.31 14.28
N ASN A 288 8.86 7.34 13.61
CA ASN A 288 8.54 7.66 12.21
C ASN A 288 7.01 7.62 11.95
N GLY A 289 6.23 8.30 12.79
CA GLY A 289 4.77 8.38 12.67
C GLY A 289 3.98 7.19 13.21
N VAL A 290 4.59 6.01 13.35
CA VAL A 290 3.87 4.80 13.80
C VAL A 290 3.82 4.72 15.33
N PRO A 291 2.64 4.51 15.95
CA PRO A 291 2.52 4.36 17.41
C PRO A 291 3.31 3.17 17.94
N ALA A 292 4.17 3.41 18.92
CA ALA A 292 5.03 2.39 19.53
C ALA A 292 4.52 1.88 20.90
N GLY A 293 3.43 2.46 21.42
CA GLY A 293 2.90 2.19 22.77
C GLY A 293 2.43 0.76 23.04
N ARG A 294 2.20 -0.04 21.98
CA ARG A 294 1.76 -1.44 22.08
C ARG A 294 2.77 -2.44 21.53
N THR A 295 4.05 -2.05 21.49
CA THR A 295 5.15 -2.89 20.99
C THR A 295 6.14 -3.20 22.11
N ALA A 296 7.18 -3.97 21.80
CA ALA A 296 8.32 -4.14 22.71
C ALA A 296 9.04 -2.81 23.05
N LEU A 297 8.74 -1.72 22.32
CA LEU A 297 9.25 -0.37 22.55
C LEU A 297 8.30 0.50 23.38
N ALA A 298 7.24 -0.07 23.95
CA ALA A 298 6.30 0.67 24.79
C ALA A 298 7.07 1.45 25.89
N PRO A 299 6.87 2.77 25.96
CA PRO A 299 7.56 3.57 26.95
C PRO A 299 6.99 3.34 28.35
N VAL A 300 7.81 3.60 29.37
CA VAL A 300 7.34 3.74 30.75
C VAL A 300 7.46 5.20 31.14
N VAL A 301 6.39 5.78 31.68
CA VAL A 301 6.43 7.13 32.25
C VAL A 301 6.71 7.03 33.73
N SER A 302 7.77 7.66 34.20
CA SER A 302 8.14 7.69 35.62
C SER A 302 8.72 9.04 35.98
N ASN A 303 8.24 9.64 37.07
CA ASN A 303 8.64 10.97 37.54
C ASN A 303 8.57 12.05 36.45
N GLY A 304 7.52 12.03 35.62
CA GLY A 304 7.34 12.98 34.52
C GLY A 304 8.27 12.78 33.31
N ALA A 305 9.13 11.75 33.33
CA ALA A 305 9.99 11.40 32.22
C ALA A 305 9.47 10.17 31.46
N MET A 306 9.45 10.25 30.14
CA MET A 306 9.23 9.08 29.28
C MET A 306 10.55 8.29 29.18
N LEU A 307 10.49 7.00 29.46
CA LEU A 307 11.64 6.10 29.48
C LEU A 307 11.48 5.01 28.40
N LEU A 308 12.54 4.72 27.65
CA LEU A 308 12.54 3.67 26.62
C LEU A 308 13.30 2.42 27.05
N PRO A 309 12.81 1.22 26.68
CA PRO A 309 13.51 -0.04 26.91
C PRO A 309 14.72 -0.15 25.98
N MET A 310 15.92 0.04 26.53
CA MET A 310 17.13 0.19 25.73
C MET A 310 17.54 -1.08 24.98
N ARG A 311 17.25 -2.25 25.53
CA ARG A 311 17.49 -3.55 24.85
C ARG A 311 16.59 -3.70 23.62
N ALA A 312 15.29 -3.52 23.77
CA ALA A 312 14.34 -3.67 22.68
C ALA A 312 14.64 -2.67 21.54
N LEU A 313 15.01 -1.43 21.91
CA LEU A 313 15.46 -0.44 20.94
C LEU A 313 16.72 -0.91 20.22
N ALA A 314 17.76 -1.34 20.95
CA ALA A 314 18.98 -1.83 20.33
C ALA A 314 18.76 -3.02 19.40
N GLU A 315 17.92 -3.98 19.78
CA GLU A 315 17.56 -5.14 18.97
C GLU A 315 16.87 -4.73 17.66
N ALA A 316 15.91 -3.79 17.71
CA ALA A 316 15.24 -3.28 16.51
C ALA A 316 16.21 -2.64 15.50
N PHE A 317 17.27 -2.01 15.99
CA PHE A 317 18.30 -1.38 15.16
C PHE A 317 19.53 -2.28 14.89
N GLY A 318 19.50 -3.54 15.36
CA GLY A 318 20.61 -4.49 15.18
C GLY A 318 21.90 -4.09 15.91
N TRP A 319 21.80 -3.24 16.94
CA TRP A 319 22.93 -2.84 17.75
C TRP A 319 23.32 -3.94 18.73
N ARG A 320 24.63 -4.07 18.98
CA ARG A 320 25.13 -5.08 19.91
C ARG A 320 24.82 -4.64 21.33
N VAL A 321 24.26 -5.54 22.12
CA VAL A 321 23.98 -5.32 23.55
C VAL A 321 24.80 -6.30 24.37
N THR A 322 25.56 -5.80 25.34
CA THR A 322 26.25 -6.62 26.34
C THR A 322 25.86 -6.19 27.75
N TRP A 323 25.87 -7.15 28.67
CA TRP A 323 25.59 -6.93 30.08
C TRP A 323 26.73 -7.48 30.92
N ASP A 324 27.32 -6.61 31.74
CA ASP A 324 28.27 -7.00 32.78
C ASP A 324 27.53 -7.05 34.12
N ALA A 325 27.30 -8.27 34.60
CA ALA A 325 26.59 -8.50 35.85
C ALA A 325 27.40 -8.09 37.09
N ALA A 326 28.72 -8.26 37.07
CA ALA A 326 29.60 -7.94 38.20
C ALA A 326 29.59 -6.43 38.48
N HIS A 327 29.55 -5.63 37.42
CA HIS A 327 29.56 -4.16 37.51
C HIS A 327 28.20 -3.51 37.26
N LYS A 328 27.13 -4.30 37.05
CA LYS A 328 25.79 -3.83 36.67
C LYS A 328 25.82 -2.82 35.50
N ALA A 329 26.57 -3.14 34.46
CA ALA A 329 26.77 -2.25 33.31
C ALA A 329 26.11 -2.83 32.05
N ALA A 330 25.19 -2.06 31.46
CA ALA A 330 24.68 -2.32 30.12
C ALA A 330 25.53 -1.55 29.11
N MET A 331 25.91 -2.19 28.00
CA MET A 331 26.62 -1.53 26.91
C MET A 331 25.90 -1.77 25.59
N ILE A 332 25.73 -0.69 24.83
CA ILE A 332 25.15 -0.68 23.48
C ILE A 332 26.21 -0.18 22.52
N ALA A 333 26.47 -0.95 21.47
CA ALA A 333 27.29 -0.54 20.36
C ALA A 333 26.45 -0.41 19.10
N SER A 334 26.18 0.83 18.71
CA SER A 334 25.53 1.16 17.43
C SER A 334 26.52 1.33 16.29
N GLN A 335 27.82 1.25 16.59
CA GLN A 335 28.92 1.32 15.62
C GLN A 335 29.69 -0.01 15.57
N PRO A 336 30.32 -0.39 14.44
CA PRO A 336 31.02 -1.67 14.30
C PRO A 336 32.17 -1.86 15.30
N LYS A 337 32.95 -0.79 15.56
CA LYS A 337 34.14 -0.79 16.40
C LYS A 337 34.02 0.28 17.50
N PRO A 338 33.17 0.08 18.52
CA PRO A 338 33.08 1.00 19.64
C PRO A 338 34.39 0.94 20.46
N PRO A 339 34.77 2.01 21.16
CA PRO A 339 35.83 1.96 22.17
C PRO A 339 35.56 0.86 23.20
N ALA A 340 36.62 0.21 23.68
CA ALA A 340 36.51 -0.74 24.77
C ALA A 340 35.98 -0.03 26.04
N VAL A 341 35.04 -0.67 26.72
CA VAL A 341 34.47 -0.17 27.98
C VAL A 341 35.02 -1.05 29.09
N ASN A 342 35.64 -0.40 30.08
CA ASN A 342 36.03 -1.04 31.34
C ASN A 342 35.16 -0.43 32.45
N PRO A 343 34.02 -1.05 32.79
CA PRO A 343 33.16 -0.56 33.85
C PRO A 343 33.96 -0.51 35.16
N SER A 344 33.88 0.62 35.87
CA SER A 344 34.48 0.78 37.19
C SER A 344 33.42 1.25 38.18
N GLY A 345 33.53 0.78 39.43
CA GLY A 345 32.55 0.99 40.50
C GLY A 345 31.62 -0.21 40.67
N ALA A 346 31.62 -0.78 41.88
CA ALA A 346 30.78 -1.92 42.20
C ALA A 346 29.37 -1.44 42.59
N GLY A 347 28.34 -1.95 41.90
CA GLY A 347 26.97 -2.00 42.42
C GLY A 347 25.96 -0.94 41.93
N GLU A 348 26.37 0.11 41.23
CA GLU A 348 25.45 1.10 40.62
C GLU A 348 25.16 0.75 39.15
N LEU A 349 23.87 0.81 38.76
CA LEU A 349 23.47 0.61 37.36
C LEU A 349 24.11 1.66 36.45
N SER A 350 24.81 1.22 35.41
CA SER A 350 25.37 2.10 34.38
C SER A 350 24.96 1.68 32.97
N LEU A 351 24.86 2.66 32.07
CA LEU A 351 24.59 2.44 30.66
C LEU A 351 25.67 3.13 29.83
N TRP A 352 26.24 2.40 28.89
CA TRP A 352 27.29 2.84 27.99
C TRP A 352 26.79 2.76 26.55
N VAL A 353 26.94 3.83 25.79
CA VAL A 353 26.61 3.88 24.36
C VAL A 353 27.87 4.24 23.60
N ASN A 354 28.30 3.36 22.69
CA ASN A 354 29.52 3.54 21.88
C ASN A 354 30.75 3.93 22.71
N GLY A 355 31.00 3.20 23.81
CA GLY A 355 32.15 3.46 24.67
C GLY A 355 31.97 4.58 25.69
N LYS A 356 30.91 5.39 25.58
CA LYS A 356 30.66 6.54 26.46
C LYS A 356 29.63 6.20 27.54
N ARG A 357 29.99 6.39 28.81
CA ARG A 357 29.04 6.28 29.93
C ARG A 357 28.03 7.41 29.84
N LEU A 358 26.75 7.07 29.87
CA LEU A 358 25.70 8.04 30.05
C LEU A 358 25.63 8.41 31.53
N ALA A 359 25.83 9.69 31.82
CA ALA A 359 25.90 10.25 33.16
C ALA A 359 25.16 11.58 33.22
N GLY A 360 24.69 11.96 34.42
CA GLY A 360 23.93 13.19 34.67
C GLY A 360 22.47 12.91 35.05
N ALA A 361 21.84 13.89 35.72
CA ALA A 361 20.51 13.74 36.31
C ALA A 361 19.43 13.35 35.29
N ASN A 362 19.53 13.86 34.05
CA ASN A 362 18.55 13.62 32.98
C ASN A 362 18.90 12.41 32.08
N ALA A 363 19.98 11.69 32.38
CA ALA A 363 20.44 10.53 31.62
C ALA A 363 20.68 9.30 32.52
N LYS A 364 20.08 9.28 33.72
CA LYS A 364 20.23 8.18 34.65
C LYS A 364 19.45 6.95 34.16
N PRO A 365 20.09 5.80 33.90
CA PRO A 365 19.38 4.58 33.57
C PRO A 365 18.65 4.05 34.81
N VAL A 366 17.52 3.39 34.59
CA VAL A 366 16.72 2.76 35.64
C VAL A 366 16.40 1.32 35.28
N LEU A 367 16.24 0.46 36.29
CA LEU A 367 15.82 -0.91 36.10
C LEU A 367 14.31 -1.00 36.30
N VAL A 368 13.58 -1.43 35.29
CA VAL A 368 12.13 -1.70 35.38
C VAL A 368 11.90 -3.14 34.96
N LYS A 369 11.40 -3.97 35.89
CA LYS A 369 11.11 -5.40 35.67
C LYS A 369 12.29 -6.16 35.01
N GLY A 370 13.52 -5.89 35.44
CA GLY A 370 14.73 -6.54 34.92
C GLY A 370 15.28 -5.98 33.60
N SER A 371 14.63 -4.99 33.01
CA SER A 371 15.11 -4.30 31.81
C SER A 371 15.67 -2.92 32.13
N VAL A 372 16.72 -2.52 31.42
CA VAL A 372 17.32 -1.19 31.55
C VAL A 372 16.54 -0.21 30.67
N TYR A 373 16.04 0.84 31.31
CA TYR A 373 15.35 1.95 30.68
C TYR A 373 16.16 3.22 30.79
N LEU A 374 16.03 4.11 29.81
CA LEU A 374 16.70 5.41 29.79
C LEU A 374 15.69 6.50 29.41
N PRO A 375 15.79 7.73 29.98
CA PRO A 375 14.98 8.85 29.54
C PRO A 375 15.10 9.10 28.03
N LEU A 376 13.95 9.27 27.37
CA LEU A 376 13.82 9.38 25.92
C LEU A 376 14.75 10.42 25.30
N ARG A 377 14.92 11.58 25.94
CA ARG A 377 15.82 12.64 25.46
C ARG A 377 17.27 12.17 25.47
N ALA A 378 17.73 11.57 26.56
CA ALA A 378 19.07 11.02 26.65
C ALA A 378 19.29 9.86 25.65
N THR A 379 18.25 9.05 25.41
CA THR A 379 18.27 8.02 24.35
C THR A 379 18.48 8.65 22.98
N ALA A 380 17.71 9.68 22.64
CA ALA A 380 17.80 10.36 21.35
C ALA A 380 19.19 11.01 21.15
N ASP A 381 19.69 11.73 22.15
CA ASP A 381 21.00 12.38 22.11
C ASP A 381 22.15 11.36 21.98
N ALA A 382 22.10 10.26 22.73
CA ALA A 382 23.16 9.24 22.73
C ALA A 382 23.26 8.46 21.42
N LEU A 383 22.14 8.33 20.69
CA LEU A 383 22.02 7.51 19.48
C LEU A 383 21.86 8.33 18.20
N GLY A 384 21.83 9.66 18.30
CA GLY A 384 21.67 10.56 17.16
C GLY A 384 20.29 10.49 16.52
N LEU A 385 19.24 10.22 17.31
CA LEU A 385 17.85 10.15 16.83
C LEU A 385 17.21 11.53 16.89
N GLY A 386 16.35 11.85 15.94
CA GLY A 386 15.55 13.07 15.99
C GLY A 386 14.45 12.92 17.04
N LEU A 387 14.21 13.95 17.85
CA LEU A 387 13.18 13.94 18.88
C LEU A 387 12.38 15.24 18.88
N THR A 388 11.07 15.12 18.74
CA THR A 388 10.12 16.23 18.89
C THR A 388 9.10 15.88 19.97
N TRP A 389 8.90 16.77 20.95
CA TRP A 389 7.79 16.68 21.90
C TRP A 389 6.70 17.66 21.49
N THR A 390 5.46 17.17 21.35
CA THR A 390 4.31 17.98 20.96
C THR A 390 3.22 17.95 22.04
N PRO A 391 3.05 19.04 22.81
CA PRO A 391 2.07 19.10 23.90
C PRO A 391 0.63 18.86 23.46
N ALA A 392 0.24 19.36 22.27
CA ALA A 392 -1.13 19.27 21.76
C ALA A 392 -1.64 17.82 21.57
N VAL A 393 -0.73 16.86 21.47
CA VAL A 393 -1.04 15.42 21.35
C VAL A 393 -0.44 14.61 22.49
N ASN A 394 0.07 15.28 23.53
CA ASN A 394 0.83 14.67 24.65
C ASN A 394 1.83 13.61 24.15
N GLY A 395 2.55 13.91 23.06
CA GLY A 395 3.23 12.89 22.28
C GLY A 395 4.67 13.23 21.97
N ALA A 396 5.54 12.21 21.99
CA ALA A 396 6.89 12.28 21.46
C ALA A 396 6.96 11.61 20.09
N LEU A 397 7.55 12.31 19.11
CA LEU A 397 7.95 11.75 17.84
C LEU A 397 9.46 11.52 17.85
N LEU A 398 9.86 10.24 17.78
CA LEU A 398 11.23 9.82 17.57
C LEU A 398 11.41 9.51 16.08
N THR A 399 12.41 10.10 15.44
CA THR A 399 12.70 9.84 14.02
C THR A 399 14.08 9.22 13.84
N PHE A 400 14.16 8.21 12.98
CA PHE A 400 15.42 7.59 12.60
C PHE A 400 15.56 7.52 11.08
N LYS A 401 16.82 7.36 10.64
CA LYS A 401 17.15 7.02 9.25
C LYS A 401 17.62 5.57 9.20
N PRO A 402 17.19 4.78 8.19
CA PRO A 402 17.70 3.42 8.03
C PRO A 402 19.22 3.43 7.92
N ALA A 403 19.88 2.38 8.40
CA ALA A 403 21.32 2.20 8.22
C ALA A 403 21.60 1.54 6.85
N PRO A 404 22.09 2.29 5.84
CA PRO A 404 22.45 1.72 4.54
C PRO A 404 23.77 0.94 4.64
N LEU A 405 24.03 0.12 3.62
CA LEU A 405 25.36 -0.43 3.38
C LEU A 405 26.33 0.69 2.99
N GLN A 406 27.56 0.62 3.50
CA GLN A 406 28.62 1.55 3.15
C GLN A 406 29.18 1.21 1.76
N GLU A 407 28.86 2.01 0.76
CA GLU A 407 29.29 1.79 -0.63
C GLU A 407 30.80 1.65 -0.79
N SER A 408 31.58 2.41 -0.01
CA SER A 408 33.05 2.37 -0.04
C SER A 408 33.63 1.00 0.30
N ALA A 409 32.92 0.19 1.09
CA ALA A 409 33.35 -1.17 1.44
C ALA A 409 33.31 -2.13 0.22
N TYR A 410 32.63 -1.74 -0.86
CA TYR A 410 32.44 -2.54 -2.06
C TYR A 410 33.07 -1.92 -3.30
N ALA A 411 33.82 -0.81 -3.17
CA ALA A 411 34.41 -0.08 -4.29
C ALA A 411 35.39 -0.90 -5.14
N GLY A 412 35.95 -1.99 -4.59
CA GLY A 412 36.85 -2.90 -5.31
C GLY A 412 36.16 -3.87 -6.27
N ASP A 413 34.83 -3.98 -6.25
CA ASP A 413 34.06 -4.87 -7.11
C ASP A 413 32.85 -4.09 -7.69
N PRO A 414 32.92 -3.64 -8.97
CA PRO A 414 31.88 -2.81 -9.56
C PRO A 414 30.48 -3.45 -9.54
N ARG A 415 30.40 -4.78 -9.63
CA ARG A 415 29.10 -5.49 -9.62
C ARG A 415 28.50 -5.46 -8.22
N LYS A 416 29.30 -5.73 -7.19
CA LYS A 416 28.85 -5.63 -5.79
C LYS A 416 28.51 -4.20 -5.42
N LEU A 417 29.31 -3.22 -5.83
CA LEU A 417 29.00 -1.81 -5.61
C LEU A 417 27.65 -1.41 -6.22
N ALA A 418 27.37 -1.84 -7.44
CA ALA A 418 26.09 -1.58 -8.09
C ALA A 418 24.93 -2.25 -7.35
N ALA A 419 25.08 -3.52 -6.95
CA ALA A 419 24.07 -4.22 -6.15
C ALA A 419 23.83 -3.55 -4.79
N VAL A 420 24.87 -3.04 -4.13
CA VAL A 420 24.74 -2.27 -2.89
C VAL A 420 23.95 -0.98 -3.08
N LYS A 421 24.18 -0.26 -4.18
CA LYS A 421 23.38 0.93 -4.53
C LYS A 421 21.90 0.59 -4.73
N VAL A 422 21.62 -0.51 -5.44
CA VAL A 422 20.25 -1.02 -5.64
C VAL A 422 19.61 -1.39 -4.29
N LEU A 423 20.33 -2.11 -3.42
CA LEU A 423 19.85 -2.47 -2.08
C LEU A 423 19.55 -1.24 -1.20
N ASN A 424 20.43 -0.25 -1.20
CA ASN A 424 20.20 1.00 -0.46
C ASN A 424 18.97 1.74 -1.01
N GLY A 425 18.86 1.86 -2.34
CA GLY A 425 17.70 2.45 -2.99
C GLY A 425 16.40 1.68 -2.71
N TYR A 426 16.47 0.36 -2.61
CA TYR A 426 15.34 -0.51 -2.29
C TYR A 426 14.82 -0.24 -0.86
N VAL A 427 15.74 -0.12 0.11
CA VAL A 427 15.39 0.27 1.49
C VAL A 427 14.73 1.66 1.53
N GLU A 428 15.28 2.63 0.80
CA GLU A 428 14.73 3.98 0.72
C GLU A 428 13.33 3.99 0.08
N ALA A 429 13.16 3.32 -1.05
CA ALA A 429 11.90 3.24 -1.78
C ALA A 429 10.81 2.56 -0.93
N LEU A 430 11.12 1.43 -0.29
CA LEU A 430 10.17 0.74 0.58
C LEU A 430 9.79 1.57 1.80
N ASN A 431 10.76 2.13 2.53
CA ASN A 431 10.47 2.95 3.71
C ASN A 431 9.66 4.20 3.37
N ALA A 432 9.90 4.79 2.20
CA ALA A 432 9.17 5.95 1.71
C ALA A 432 7.85 5.60 0.99
N ARG A 433 7.49 4.31 0.90
CA ARG A 433 6.32 3.81 0.15
C ARG A 433 6.25 4.38 -1.26
N ASN A 434 7.40 4.45 -1.93
CA ASN A 434 7.56 5.10 -3.22
C ASN A 434 7.59 4.06 -4.34
N GLY A 435 6.41 3.75 -4.91
CA GLY A 435 6.28 2.76 -5.98
C GLY A 435 7.06 3.13 -7.22
N ALA A 436 7.00 4.38 -7.65
CA ALA A 436 7.75 4.83 -8.84
C ALA A 436 9.28 4.72 -8.66
N ALA A 437 9.81 4.90 -7.44
CA ALA A 437 11.22 4.65 -7.18
C ALA A 437 11.53 3.16 -7.08
N LEU A 438 10.62 2.37 -6.50
CA LEU A 438 10.78 0.92 -6.40
C LEU A 438 10.80 0.28 -7.79
N GLU A 439 9.81 0.57 -8.64
CA GLU A 439 9.72 0.10 -10.04
C GLU A 439 10.99 0.40 -10.82
N LYS A 440 11.56 1.60 -10.67
CA LYS A 440 12.82 1.96 -11.32
C LYS A 440 14.01 1.11 -10.89
N LEU A 441 13.94 0.34 -9.80
CA LEU A 441 14.99 -0.59 -9.39
C LEU A 441 14.81 -1.96 -10.01
N PHE A 442 13.62 -2.30 -10.51
CA PHE A 442 13.31 -3.57 -11.14
C PHE A 442 13.59 -3.53 -12.65
N ALA A 443 13.81 -4.70 -13.24
CA ALA A 443 13.92 -4.88 -14.68
C ALA A 443 12.54 -4.66 -15.34
N LYS A 444 12.50 -4.32 -16.63
CA LYS A 444 11.25 -3.93 -17.33
C LYS A 444 10.10 -4.94 -17.18
N ASP A 445 10.42 -6.23 -17.19
CA ASP A 445 9.42 -7.32 -17.11
C ASP A 445 9.32 -7.93 -15.70
N ALA A 446 10.01 -7.36 -14.71
CA ALA A 446 10.00 -7.84 -13.33
C ALA A 446 8.97 -7.09 -12.49
N LEU A 447 8.19 -7.83 -11.70
CA LEU A 447 7.21 -7.24 -10.80
C LEU A 447 7.87 -6.77 -9.50
N PRO A 448 7.62 -5.51 -9.05
CA PRO A 448 8.11 -5.04 -7.77
C PRO A 448 7.62 -5.92 -6.61
N ALA A 449 8.56 -6.46 -5.84
CA ALA A 449 8.27 -7.26 -4.65
C ALA A 449 9.00 -6.71 -3.41
N PRO A 450 8.39 -6.79 -2.20
CA PRO A 450 7.02 -7.26 -1.94
C PRO A 450 5.97 -6.21 -2.34
N ASP A 451 4.73 -6.66 -2.57
CA ASP A 451 3.57 -5.78 -2.69
C ASP A 451 3.49 -4.85 -1.46
N PHE A 452 3.33 -3.54 -1.69
CA PHE A 452 3.21 -2.54 -0.64
C PHE A 452 2.03 -2.82 0.32
N GLY A 453 0.96 -3.45 -0.15
CA GLY A 453 -0.12 -3.93 0.73
C GLY A 453 0.37 -4.92 1.77
N ALA A 454 1.31 -5.79 1.41
CA ALA A 454 1.86 -6.80 2.30
C ALA A 454 2.81 -6.21 3.37
N ILE A 455 3.42 -5.05 3.14
CA ILE A 455 4.36 -4.46 4.10
C ILE A 455 3.68 -3.59 5.15
N GLY A 456 2.46 -3.09 4.90
CA GLY A 456 1.68 -2.30 5.87
C GLY A 456 2.43 -1.07 6.37
N GLN A 457 2.71 -0.99 7.68
CA GLN A 457 3.51 0.08 8.32
C GLN A 457 4.96 -0.32 8.66
N ARG A 458 5.45 -1.43 8.10
CA ARG A 458 6.83 -1.91 8.31
C ARG A 458 7.88 -0.88 7.88
N PHE A 459 8.86 -0.63 8.74
CA PHE A 459 10.08 0.07 8.37
C PHE A 459 11.27 -0.88 8.40
N ILE A 460 12.11 -0.81 7.37
CA ILE A 460 13.46 -1.34 7.39
C ILE A 460 14.32 -0.40 8.23
N THR A 461 14.88 -0.89 9.33
CA THR A 461 15.81 -0.12 10.17
C THR A 461 17.25 -0.15 9.64
N GLY A 462 17.54 -1.04 8.70
CA GLY A 462 18.79 -1.07 7.95
C GLY A 462 19.14 -2.46 7.42
N ILE A 463 20.25 -2.54 6.69
CA ILE A 463 20.80 -3.79 6.18
C ILE A 463 21.78 -4.36 7.21
N ARG A 464 21.56 -5.61 7.62
CA ARG A 464 22.32 -6.31 8.66
C ARG A 464 23.47 -7.14 8.10
N ALA A 465 23.22 -7.78 6.98
CA ALA A 465 24.20 -8.59 6.26
C ALA A 465 23.84 -8.62 4.78
N VAL A 466 24.85 -8.78 3.94
CA VAL A 466 24.67 -9.11 2.53
C VAL A 466 25.77 -10.09 2.10
N THR A 467 25.40 -11.14 1.37
CA THR A 467 26.33 -12.01 0.66
C THR A 467 26.00 -12.03 -0.83
N PHE A 468 27.01 -12.29 -1.65
CA PHE A 468 26.88 -12.23 -3.10
C PHE A 468 27.24 -13.56 -3.74
N GLN A 469 26.40 -14.02 -4.66
CA GLN A 469 26.60 -15.27 -5.41
C GLN A 469 26.42 -15.00 -6.91
N ASN A 470 27.34 -15.51 -7.73
CA ASN A 470 27.17 -15.45 -9.18
C ASN A 470 26.04 -16.39 -9.61
N ARG A 471 25.18 -15.92 -10.51
CA ARG A 471 24.13 -16.73 -11.17
C ARG A 471 24.43 -16.83 -12.68
N PRO A 472 23.83 -17.80 -13.40
CA PRO A 472 23.96 -17.91 -14.85
C PRO A 472 23.58 -16.61 -15.58
N GLY A 473 24.08 -16.43 -16.81
CA GLY A 473 23.74 -15.25 -17.62
C GLY A 473 24.35 -13.93 -17.11
N GLY A 474 25.35 -13.97 -16.23
CA GLY A 474 25.98 -12.77 -15.67
C GLY A 474 25.19 -12.11 -14.53
N ALA A 475 24.10 -12.74 -14.09
CA ALA A 475 23.32 -12.28 -12.94
C ALA A 475 24.10 -12.39 -11.63
N LEU A 476 23.68 -11.62 -10.63
CA LEU A 476 24.24 -11.60 -9.29
C LEU A 476 23.12 -11.73 -8.28
N LEU A 477 23.13 -12.79 -7.47
CA LEU A 477 22.26 -12.88 -6.31
C LEU A 477 22.89 -12.11 -5.15
N ALA A 478 22.12 -11.21 -4.55
CA ALA A 478 22.42 -10.57 -3.29
C ALA A 478 21.48 -11.10 -2.20
N ASP A 479 21.97 -12.03 -1.38
CA ASP A 479 21.25 -12.50 -0.20
C ASP A 479 21.39 -11.45 0.90
N VAL A 480 20.31 -10.73 1.17
CA VAL A 480 20.31 -9.63 2.12
C VAL A 480 19.50 -9.99 3.36
N THR A 481 19.99 -9.59 4.54
CA THR A 481 19.20 -9.61 5.77
C THR A 481 18.88 -8.18 6.19
N PHE A 482 17.60 -7.85 6.30
CA PHE A 482 17.12 -6.57 6.81
C PHE A 482 16.78 -6.67 8.30
N GLY A 483 16.87 -5.54 9.00
CA GLY A 483 16.20 -5.33 10.29
C GLY A 483 14.89 -4.59 10.10
N TYR A 484 13.89 -4.88 10.93
CA TYR A 484 12.56 -4.31 10.82
C TYR A 484 12.03 -3.71 12.12
N LEU A 485 11.20 -2.68 11.95
CA LEU A 485 10.21 -2.20 12.91
C LEU A 485 8.82 -2.35 12.32
N PHE A 486 7.84 -2.64 13.17
CA PHE A 486 6.42 -2.71 12.81
C PHE A 486 6.10 -3.68 11.66
N ASP A 487 6.92 -4.74 11.51
CA ASP A 487 6.58 -5.83 10.59
C ASP A 487 5.25 -6.48 11.03
N PRO A 488 4.25 -6.61 10.14
CA PRO A 488 2.94 -7.16 10.49
C PRO A 488 2.98 -8.59 11.05
N ARG A 489 4.03 -9.36 10.74
CA ARG A 489 4.24 -10.73 11.25
C ARG A 489 5.08 -10.75 12.53
N GLY A 490 5.44 -9.59 13.07
CA GLY A 490 6.26 -9.46 14.28
C GLY A 490 7.74 -9.74 14.07
N ASN A 491 8.21 -9.89 12.82
CA ASN A 491 9.61 -10.16 12.53
C ASN A 491 10.48 -8.94 12.86
N ARG A 492 11.60 -9.17 13.53
CA ARG A 492 12.61 -8.12 13.79
C ARG A 492 13.72 -8.10 12.74
N THR A 493 13.87 -9.20 12.03
CA THR A 493 14.82 -9.41 10.94
C THR A 493 14.21 -10.33 9.91
N GLY A 494 14.61 -10.23 8.66
CA GLY A 494 14.22 -11.16 7.60
C GLY A 494 15.13 -11.05 6.39
N GLY A 495 15.20 -12.12 5.62
CA GLY A 495 15.99 -12.20 4.41
C GLY A 495 15.16 -12.00 3.15
N ALA A 496 15.79 -11.50 2.09
CA ALA A 496 15.30 -11.58 0.72
C ALA A 496 16.51 -11.87 -0.18
N GLY A 497 16.37 -12.73 -1.18
CA GLY A 497 17.39 -12.87 -2.21
C GLY A 497 17.04 -11.95 -3.37
N LEU A 498 17.84 -10.92 -3.64
CA LEU A 498 17.62 -10.09 -4.84
C LEU A 498 18.48 -10.60 -5.97
N VAL A 499 17.86 -11.10 -7.04
CA VAL A 499 18.57 -11.47 -8.27
C VAL A 499 18.72 -10.22 -9.12
N LEU A 500 19.94 -9.78 -9.36
CA LEU A 500 20.24 -8.61 -10.18
C LEU A 500 20.80 -8.98 -11.55
N THR A 501 20.33 -8.29 -12.59
CA THR A 501 20.81 -8.38 -13.97
C THR A 501 21.20 -7.00 -14.51
N GLN A 502 21.89 -6.96 -15.65
CA GLN A 502 22.13 -5.71 -16.36
C GLN A 502 21.07 -5.48 -17.42
N GLU A 503 20.52 -4.27 -17.44
CA GLU A 503 19.58 -3.78 -18.44
C GLU A 503 19.97 -2.33 -18.76
N ASP A 504 20.19 -2.02 -20.03
CA ASP A 504 20.62 -0.69 -20.50
C ASP A 504 21.82 -0.09 -19.74
N GLY A 505 22.77 -0.95 -19.36
CA GLY A 505 23.97 -0.56 -18.61
C GLY A 505 23.75 -0.27 -17.12
N ALA A 506 22.53 -0.46 -16.60
CA ALA A 506 22.20 -0.35 -15.19
C ALA A 506 21.95 -1.73 -14.56
N TRP A 507 22.30 -1.90 -13.28
CA TRP A 507 21.90 -3.09 -12.53
C TRP A 507 20.46 -2.94 -12.03
N ARG A 508 19.63 -3.94 -12.31
CA ARG A 508 18.21 -3.99 -11.97
C ARG A 508 17.87 -5.29 -11.25
N ILE A 509 16.84 -5.27 -10.41
CA ILE A 509 16.28 -6.45 -9.75
C ILE A 509 15.42 -7.18 -10.79
N ALA A 510 15.84 -8.38 -11.17
CA ALA A 510 15.08 -9.26 -12.06
C ALA A 510 14.11 -10.15 -11.27
N ASP A 511 14.45 -10.49 -10.03
CA ASP A 511 13.64 -11.37 -9.19
C ASP A 511 13.92 -11.16 -7.68
N VAL A 512 12.97 -11.58 -6.84
CA VAL A 512 13.07 -11.60 -5.38
C VAL A 512 12.77 -13.02 -4.88
N ASP A 513 13.83 -13.75 -4.52
CA ASP A 513 13.79 -15.09 -3.90
C ASP A 513 13.18 -15.07 -2.49
#